data_AF-A0A7M7M7X7-F1
#
_entry.id   AF-A0A7M7M7X7-F1
#
_cell.length_a   1.000
_cell.length_b   1.000
_cell.length_c   1.000
_cell.angle_alpha   90.00
_cell.angle_beta   90.00
_cell.angle_gamma   90.00
#
_symmetry.space_group_name_H-M   'P 1'
#
loop_
_entity.id
_entity.type
_entity.pdbx_description
1 polymer ?
#
loop_
_entity_poly.entity_id
_entity_poly.type
_entity_poly.pdbx_seq_one_letter_code
_entity_poly.pdbx_strand_id
1 'polypeptide(L)'
;MDAYSELFYRLREAVKSSSHSIIEQILGEEIFRSTLKSKDSHSGENRATLVNIAVSRNDEETVNRLLDYGVTINIDENRCQVIPPLVYAVVLGHERIAEILATRVKEHVDQRTSGEGYYKLENGDTALHAASRCGLDRLAAILLKNGATIDAPNSKSETALHLAIGAMIKAEARLAMVRCLLDHAARIDIGHKPALLLAIAQNQLDVAHLIIDQREDALEKKDSLGSGAMHYALKGCPANIEFMTMLVNKGIQVDEPNLAGKRPLHVAVRYRNAVMTKFLLDHGADIDATTESKETPLYFAALNGDMSMVKQLLDAGANIHVTTNREQTAFHAACQFGSVEMVCEMLKFGAKINGVSTYTQTPLYFACSKQSNDIVKTLLESGANPNAMTDIPYDSPLDFACRRGFEDTVWLLLKFGVQMKRPVYAYGIGIPFDKNITIMLIKHALLAKHQVMCEQFFTVYRNDPHFAKCQKELEMMKATEFYPNLTFFKMLVMQQEELMWMMRNVKVREAFEANFKEEQFPMYALYFTDRFADVKQMLKERDLAEEILSSVFSTILPVETINKVLDYVSYKDIRFLAKFA
;
A
#
# COMPACT_ATOMS: atom_id res chain seq x y z
N MET A 1 30.09 -55.97 0.75
CA MET A 1 29.85 -55.00 -0.32
C MET A 1 29.75 -55.79 -1.59
N ASP A 2 28.55 -55.95 -2.11
CA ASP A 2 28.28 -56.78 -3.28
C ASP A 2 29.01 -56.22 -4.51
N ALA A 3 29.50 -57.07 -5.40
CA ALA A 3 30.28 -56.68 -6.59
C ALA A 3 29.61 -55.57 -7.42
N TYR A 4 28.28 -55.49 -7.39
CA TYR A 4 27.50 -54.41 -7.98
C TYR A 4 27.78 -53.03 -7.37
N SER A 5 27.91 -52.92 -6.03
CA SER A 5 28.18 -51.63 -5.37
C SER A 5 29.55 -51.06 -5.75
N GLU A 6 30.56 -51.93 -5.89
CA GLU A 6 31.89 -51.51 -6.36
C GLU A 6 31.85 -51.05 -7.82
N LEU A 7 31.16 -51.79 -8.69
CA LEU A 7 30.95 -51.40 -10.09
C LEU A 7 30.17 -50.08 -10.21
N PHE A 8 29.14 -49.88 -9.38
CA PHE A 8 28.36 -48.65 -9.35
C PHE A 8 29.20 -47.46 -8.88
N TYR A 9 30.05 -47.63 -7.87
CA TYR A 9 30.99 -46.59 -7.42
C TYR A 9 31.99 -46.23 -8.53
N ARG A 10 32.60 -47.23 -9.18
CA ARG A 10 33.53 -47.00 -10.30
C ARG A 10 32.84 -46.34 -11.49
N LEU A 11 31.60 -46.72 -11.80
CA LEU A 11 30.80 -46.06 -12.83
C LEU A 11 30.52 -44.60 -12.46
N ARG A 12 30.17 -44.32 -11.20
CA ARG A 12 29.94 -42.97 -10.70
C ARG A 12 31.18 -42.08 -10.85
N GLU A 13 32.36 -42.59 -10.49
CA GLU A 13 33.62 -41.86 -10.67
C GLU A 13 33.96 -41.68 -12.16
N ALA A 14 33.73 -42.69 -13.00
CA ALA A 14 33.94 -42.59 -14.44
C ALA A 14 33.02 -41.56 -15.11
N VAL A 15 31.75 -41.47 -14.68
CA VAL A 15 30.81 -40.43 -15.11
C VAL A 15 31.25 -39.05 -14.60
N LYS A 16 31.82 -38.96 -13.39
CA LYS A 16 32.43 -37.70 -12.90
C LYS A 16 33.67 -37.29 -13.69
N SER A 17 34.42 -38.22 -14.26
CA SER A 17 35.59 -37.90 -15.07
C SER A 17 35.29 -37.83 -16.57
N SER A 18 34.01 -37.93 -16.99
CA SER A 18 33.58 -38.05 -18.40
C SER A 18 34.41 -39.08 -19.17
N SER A 19 34.77 -40.19 -18.51
CA SER A 19 35.63 -41.23 -19.07
C SER A 19 34.83 -42.24 -19.87
N HIS A 20 34.41 -41.85 -21.07
CA HIS A 20 33.55 -42.61 -21.98
C HIS A 20 33.94 -44.09 -22.18
N SER A 21 35.23 -44.39 -22.34
CA SER A 21 35.71 -45.78 -22.50
C SER A 21 35.49 -46.64 -21.25
N ILE A 22 35.71 -46.07 -20.07
CA ILE A 22 35.51 -46.78 -18.80
C ILE A 22 34.01 -46.99 -18.55
N ILE A 23 33.20 -46.01 -18.90
CA ILE A 23 31.73 -46.08 -18.83
C ILE A 23 31.20 -47.23 -19.70
N GLU A 24 31.66 -47.34 -20.95
CA GLU A 24 31.27 -48.45 -21.84
C GLU A 24 31.70 -49.81 -21.32
N GLN A 25 32.93 -49.92 -20.79
CA GLN A 25 33.43 -51.16 -20.25
C GLN A 25 32.57 -51.65 -19.08
N ILE A 26 32.24 -50.77 -18.14
CA ILE A 26 31.44 -51.11 -16.95
C ILE A 26 29.99 -51.41 -17.33
N LEU A 27 29.37 -50.60 -18.20
CA LEU A 27 27.99 -50.84 -18.66
C LEU A 27 27.86 -52.12 -19.51
N GLY A 28 28.95 -52.56 -20.14
CA GLY A 28 29.05 -53.80 -20.90
C GLY A 28 29.04 -55.06 -20.05
N GLU A 29 29.33 -54.97 -18.74
CA GLU A 29 29.39 -56.15 -17.87
C GLU A 29 28.01 -56.78 -17.64
N GLU A 30 27.94 -58.10 -17.77
CA GLU A 30 26.71 -58.88 -17.68
C GLU A 30 26.04 -58.73 -16.31
N ILE A 31 26.85 -58.66 -15.25
CA ILE A 31 26.42 -58.44 -13.85
C ILE A 31 25.68 -57.11 -13.72
N PHE A 32 26.15 -56.06 -14.42
CA PHE A 32 25.50 -54.74 -14.37
C PHE A 32 24.20 -54.75 -15.16
N ARG A 33 24.18 -55.39 -16.35
CA ARG A 33 23.00 -55.52 -17.20
C ARG A 33 21.87 -56.36 -16.59
N SER A 34 22.20 -57.45 -15.89
CA SER A 34 21.21 -58.29 -15.20
C SER A 34 20.55 -57.53 -14.05
N THR A 35 21.33 -56.73 -13.32
CA THR A 35 20.86 -55.98 -12.15
C THR A 35 20.10 -54.69 -12.54
N LEU A 36 20.39 -54.12 -13.71
CA LEU A 36 19.58 -53.05 -14.30
C LEU A 36 18.16 -53.50 -14.65
N LYS A 37 18.00 -54.76 -15.10
CA LYS A 37 16.70 -55.36 -15.47
C LYS A 37 15.91 -55.91 -14.29
N SER A 38 16.55 -56.23 -13.17
CA SER A 38 15.85 -56.72 -11.97
C SER A 38 15.08 -55.59 -11.29
N LYS A 39 13.79 -55.81 -10.99
CA LYS A 39 12.95 -54.87 -10.21
C LYS A 39 13.37 -54.75 -8.74
N ASP A 40 14.21 -55.68 -8.25
CA ASP A 40 14.59 -55.71 -6.85
C ASP A 40 15.66 -54.67 -6.53
N SER A 41 15.31 -53.73 -5.67
CA SER A 41 16.16 -52.68 -5.11
C SER A 41 17.20 -53.25 -4.14
N HIS A 42 18.18 -54.01 -4.63
CA HIS A 42 19.23 -54.59 -3.77
C HIS A 42 20.30 -53.57 -3.36
N SER A 43 20.41 -52.44 -4.06
CA SER A 43 21.36 -51.38 -3.72
C SER A 43 20.59 -50.12 -3.33
N GLY A 44 20.84 -49.60 -2.13
CA GLY A 44 20.31 -48.31 -1.69
C GLY A 44 20.90 -47.09 -2.41
N GLU A 45 21.11 -47.16 -3.72
CA GLU A 45 21.72 -46.10 -4.53
C GLU A 45 20.77 -45.71 -5.66
N ASN A 46 20.39 -44.43 -5.71
CA ASN A 46 19.46 -43.92 -6.69
C ASN A 46 20.16 -43.77 -8.06
N ARG A 47 19.78 -44.62 -9.02
CA ARG A 47 20.37 -44.69 -10.37
C ARG A 47 20.24 -43.39 -11.18
N ALA A 48 19.21 -42.58 -10.91
CA ALA A 48 19.04 -41.25 -11.50
C ALA A 48 20.21 -40.30 -11.17
N THR A 49 20.95 -40.55 -10.08
CA THR A 49 22.13 -39.75 -9.70
C THR A 49 23.23 -39.83 -10.75
N LEU A 50 23.42 -40.98 -11.42
CA LEU A 50 24.43 -41.12 -12.47
C LEU A 50 24.09 -40.22 -13.67
N VAL A 51 22.82 -40.21 -14.07
CA VAL A 51 22.33 -39.34 -15.13
C VAL A 51 22.47 -37.88 -14.71
N ASN A 52 22.15 -37.51 -13.47
CA ASN A 52 22.36 -36.15 -12.96
C ASN A 52 23.82 -35.70 -12.97
N ILE A 53 24.79 -36.58 -12.69
CA ILE A 53 26.21 -36.24 -12.75
C ILE A 53 26.65 -35.98 -14.21
N ALA A 54 26.11 -36.73 -15.17
CA ALA A 54 26.36 -36.48 -16.60
C ALA A 54 25.69 -35.18 -17.06
N VAL A 55 24.44 -34.95 -16.64
CA VAL A 55 23.68 -33.73 -16.89
C VAL A 55 24.40 -32.51 -16.32
N SER A 56 24.94 -32.55 -15.09
CA SER A 56 25.66 -31.41 -14.50
C SER A 56 26.94 -31.03 -15.24
N ARG A 57 27.49 -31.95 -16.02
CA ARG A 57 28.66 -31.74 -16.87
C ARG A 57 28.33 -31.30 -18.30
N ASN A 58 27.05 -31.21 -18.64
CA ASN A 58 26.59 -31.04 -20.01
C ASN A 58 27.15 -32.12 -20.97
N ASP A 59 27.30 -33.35 -20.47
CA ASP A 59 27.88 -34.46 -21.22
C ASP A 59 26.80 -35.27 -21.94
N GLU A 60 26.45 -34.82 -23.15
CA GLU A 60 25.44 -35.45 -24.01
C GLU A 60 25.75 -36.91 -24.34
N GLU A 61 27.03 -37.22 -24.58
CA GLU A 61 27.46 -38.55 -24.99
C GLU A 61 27.29 -39.56 -23.85
N THR A 62 27.73 -39.19 -22.65
CA THR A 62 27.53 -40.02 -21.46
C THR A 62 26.05 -40.19 -21.16
N VAL A 63 25.21 -39.15 -21.30
CA VAL A 63 23.76 -39.28 -21.12
C VAL A 63 23.17 -40.29 -22.10
N ASN A 64 23.48 -40.19 -23.40
CA ASN A 64 22.96 -41.13 -24.40
C ASN A 64 23.38 -42.57 -24.10
N ARG A 65 24.66 -42.80 -23.75
CA ARG A 65 25.17 -44.13 -23.41
C ARG A 65 24.47 -44.70 -22.18
N LEU A 66 24.29 -43.91 -21.12
CA LEU A 66 23.57 -44.36 -19.93
C LEU A 66 22.12 -44.78 -20.28
N LEU A 67 21.45 -44.02 -21.14
CA LEU A 67 20.09 -44.34 -21.60
C LEU A 67 20.03 -45.57 -22.51
N ASP A 68 20.98 -45.72 -23.44
CA ASP A 68 21.06 -46.87 -24.38
C ASP A 68 21.23 -48.20 -23.63
N TYR A 69 21.91 -48.18 -22.50
CA TYR A 69 22.09 -49.35 -21.63
C TYR A 69 20.94 -49.56 -20.62
N GLY A 70 19.89 -48.73 -20.65
CA GLY A 70 18.69 -48.91 -19.84
C GLY A 70 18.81 -48.41 -18.40
N VAL A 71 19.72 -47.47 -18.12
CA VAL A 71 19.77 -46.81 -16.80
C VAL A 71 18.48 -46.03 -16.57
N THR A 72 17.74 -46.39 -15.53
CA THR A 72 16.46 -45.74 -15.20
C THR A 72 16.70 -44.30 -14.75
N ILE A 73 15.90 -43.39 -15.31
CA ILE A 73 15.83 -41.98 -14.90
C ILE A 73 14.88 -41.75 -13.72
N ASN A 74 14.28 -42.83 -13.19
CA ASN A 74 13.29 -42.77 -12.13
C ASN A 74 13.93 -42.58 -10.75
N ILE A 75 13.27 -41.80 -9.88
CA ILE A 75 13.68 -41.57 -8.49
C ILE A 75 12.77 -42.40 -7.60
N ASP A 76 13.36 -43.27 -6.79
CA ASP A 76 12.63 -44.11 -5.84
C ASP A 76 11.87 -43.24 -4.81
N GLU A 77 10.55 -43.45 -4.65
CA GLU A 77 9.66 -42.55 -3.88
C GLU A 77 10.03 -42.43 -2.40
N ASN A 78 10.71 -43.45 -1.86
CA ASN A 78 11.15 -43.48 -0.47
C ASN A 78 12.44 -42.66 -0.22
N ARG A 79 12.99 -41.99 -1.24
CA ARG A 79 14.30 -41.30 -1.18
C ARG A 79 14.24 -39.91 -1.83
N CYS A 80 13.43 -39.03 -1.26
CA CYS A 80 13.09 -37.66 -1.69
C CYS A 80 14.24 -36.62 -1.85
N GLN A 81 15.49 -37.00 -2.13
CA GLN A 81 16.62 -36.04 -2.20
C GLN A 81 17.20 -35.78 -3.60
N VAL A 82 16.71 -36.45 -4.65
CA VAL A 82 17.29 -36.35 -6.00
C VAL A 82 16.31 -35.66 -6.95
N ILE A 83 16.74 -34.57 -7.58
CA ILE A 83 15.96 -33.85 -8.61
C ILE A 83 15.88 -34.72 -9.87
N PRO A 84 14.72 -34.86 -10.54
CA PRO A 84 14.61 -35.63 -11.78
C PRO A 84 15.59 -35.15 -12.86
N PRO A 85 16.31 -36.04 -13.58
CA PRO A 85 17.33 -35.63 -14.55
C PRO A 85 16.83 -34.71 -15.65
N LEU A 86 15.59 -34.91 -16.11
CA LEU A 86 14.95 -34.02 -17.06
C LEU A 86 14.77 -32.60 -16.50
N VAL A 87 14.22 -32.48 -15.29
CA VAL A 87 14.01 -31.19 -14.63
C VAL A 87 15.35 -30.53 -14.30
N TYR A 88 16.33 -31.33 -13.88
CA TYR A 88 17.68 -30.86 -13.59
C TYR A 88 18.37 -30.30 -14.85
N ALA A 89 18.24 -30.97 -16.00
CA ALA A 89 18.76 -30.47 -17.27
C ALA A 89 18.10 -29.14 -17.68
N VAL A 90 16.79 -28.98 -17.47
CA VAL A 90 16.07 -27.73 -17.73
C VAL A 90 16.55 -26.60 -16.83
N VAL A 91 16.69 -26.86 -15.53
CA VAL A 91 17.15 -25.86 -14.55
C VAL A 91 18.58 -25.39 -14.84
N LEU A 92 19.45 -26.30 -15.32
CA LEU A 92 20.81 -25.95 -15.74
C LEU A 92 20.90 -25.28 -17.11
N GLY A 93 19.81 -25.22 -17.88
CA GLY A 93 19.80 -24.66 -19.23
C GLY A 93 20.43 -25.58 -20.29
N HIS A 94 20.56 -26.88 -20.00
CA HIS A 94 21.09 -27.86 -20.95
C HIS A 94 19.98 -28.36 -21.87
N GLU A 95 19.55 -27.47 -22.77
CA GLU A 95 18.39 -27.70 -23.67
C GLU A 95 18.50 -29.01 -24.44
N ARG A 96 19.68 -29.29 -25.03
CA ARG A 96 19.88 -30.47 -25.86
C ARG A 96 19.76 -31.77 -25.07
N ILE A 97 20.32 -31.80 -23.87
CA ILE A 97 20.19 -32.94 -22.94
C ILE A 97 18.73 -33.09 -22.50
N ALA A 98 18.04 -31.99 -22.20
CA ALA A 98 16.63 -32.02 -21.86
C ALA A 98 15.76 -32.56 -23.01
N GLU A 99 16.06 -32.21 -24.26
CA GLU A 99 15.39 -32.77 -25.46
C GLU A 99 15.66 -34.27 -25.62
N ILE A 100 16.92 -34.72 -25.44
CA ILE A 100 17.30 -36.13 -25.50
C ILE A 100 16.52 -36.92 -24.45
N LEU A 101 16.53 -36.44 -23.21
CA LEU A 101 15.80 -37.04 -22.11
C LEU A 101 14.31 -37.08 -22.48
N ALA A 102 13.67 -35.94 -22.77
CA ALA A 102 12.25 -35.85 -23.08
C ALA A 102 11.82 -36.80 -24.23
N THR A 103 12.64 -36.93 -25.29
CA THR A 103 12.35 -37.79 -26.44
C THR A 103 12.40 -39.28 -26.09
N ARG A 104 13.31 -39.67 -25.19
CA ARG A 104 13.53 -41.06 -24.78
C ARG A 104 12.53 -41.51 -23.68
N VAL A 105 11.82 -40.59 -23.02
CA VAL A 105 10.87 -40.88 -21.89
C VAL A 105 9.45 -41.28 -22.33
N LYS A 106 9.21 -41.75 -23.57
CA LYS A 106 7.84 -41.99 -24.10
C LYS A 106 6.92 -42.88 -23.23
N GLU A 107 7.45 -43.82 -22.45
CA GLU A 107 6.64 -44.76 -21.65
C GLU A 107 6.13 -44.18 -20.31
N HIS A 108 6.59 -42.98 -19.92
CA HIS A 108 6.47 -42.51 -18.53
C HIS A 108 6.02 -41.05 -18.36
N VAL A 109 5.70 -40.32 -19.42
CA VAL A 109 5.34 -38.88 -19.28
C VAL A 109 3.95 -38.67 -18.63
N ASP A 110 3.05 -39.66 -18.71
CA ASP A 110 1.64 -39.51 -18.30
C ASP A 110 1.05 -40.70 -17.49
N GLN A 111 1.86 -41.55 -16.86
CA GLN A 111 1.29 -42.61 -16.01
C GLN A 111 0.67 -42.00 -14.74
N ARG A 112 -0.64 -41.74 -14.81
CA ARG A 112 -1.52 -41.53 -13.66
C ARG A 112 -1.52 -42.80 -12.81
N THR A 113 -0.56 -42.96 -11.93
CA THR A 113 -0.73 -43.84 -10.77
C THR A 113 -1.54 -43.08 -9.75
N SER A 114 -2.76 -43.55 -9.56
CA SER A 114 -3.49 -43.38 -8.30
C SER A 114 -2.53 -43.53 -7.12
N GLY A 115 -2.11 -42.41 -6.52
CA GLY A 115 -1.39 -42.37 -5.25
C GLY A 115 0.13 -42.20 -5.26
N GLU A 116 0.83 -42.28 -6.39
CA GLU A 116 2.31 -42.40 -6.38
C GLU A 116 2.92 -41.50 -7.48
N GLY A 117 3.82 -40.59 -7.05
CA GLY A 117 4.22 -39.36 -7.72
C GLY A 117 5.53 -39.49 -8.49
N TYR A 118 5.43 -39.38 -9.81
CA TYR A 118 6.59 -39.22 -10.67
C TYR A 118 6.52 -37.87 -11.41
N TYR A 119 7.67 -37.18 -11.47
CA TYR A 119 7.93 -35.86 -12.09
C TYR A 119 7.50 -34.58 -11.36
N LYS A 120 6.91 -34.64 -10.17
CA LYS A 120 6.64 -33.44 -9.37
C LYS A 120 7.85 -33.08 -8.51
N LEU A 121 8.40 -31.88 -8.66
CA LEU A 121 9.29 -31.26 -7.67
C LEU A 121 8.55 -31.15 -6.32
N GLU A 122 9.25 -30.92 -5.21
CA GLU A 122 8.62 -30.75 -3.88
C GLU A 122 7.51 -29.68 -3.88
N ASN A 123 7.63 -28.67 -4.74
CA ASN A 123 6.64 -27.61 -4.93
C ASN A 123 5.49 -27.99 -5.90
N GLY A 124 5.42 -29.23 -6.37
CA GLY A 124 4.41 -29.72 -7.31
C GLY A 124 4.69 -29.38 -8.79
N ASP A 125 5.78 -28.70 -9.14
CA ASP A 125 6.11 -28.37 -10.53
C ASP A 125 6.47 -29.63 -11.33
N THR A 126 5.97 -29.71 -12.57
CA THR A 126 6.34 -30.75 -13.55
C THR A 126 7.48 -30.28 -14.45
N ALA A 127 8.01 -31.17 -15.30
CA ALA A 127 8.97 -30.78 -16.34
C ALA A 127 8.43 -29.69 -17.29
N LEU A 128 7.12 -29.70 -17.57
CA LEU A 128 6.48 -28.67 -18.39
C LEU A 128 6.43 -27.31 -17.68
N HIS A 129 6.26 -27.29 -16.35
CA HIS A 129 6.36 -26.07 -15.55
C HIS A 129 7.78 -25.47 -15.61
N ALA A 130 8.80 -26.31 -15.47
CA ALA A 130 10.19 -25.89 -15.58
C ALA A 130 10.50 -25.34 -16.99
N ALA A 131 10.10 -26.04 -18.05
CA ALA A 131 10.27 -25.59 -19.44
C ALA A 131 9.58 -24.24 -19.69
N SER A 132 8.36 -24.07 -19.18
CA SER A 132 7.59 -22.83 -19.29
C SER A 132 8.26 -21.67 -18.57
N ARG A 133 8.84 -21.91 -17.39
CA ARG A 133 9.58 -20.90 -16.60
C ARG A 133 10.85 -20.45 -17.30
N CYS A 134 11.49 -21.32 -18.07
CA CYS A 134 12.69 -21.03 -18.84
C CYS A 134 12.40 -20.50 -20.26
N GLY A 135 11.16 -20.57 -20.74
CA GLY A 135 10.79 -20.15 -22.10
C GLY A 135 11.25 -21.11 -23.20
N LEU A 136 11.40 -22.40 -22.89
CA LEU A 136 11.88 -23.45 -23.82
C LEU A 136 10.72 -24.07 -24.62
N ASP A 137 10.18 -23.34 -25.60
CA ASP A 137 8.97 -23.70 -26.36
C ASP A 137 9.13 -25.02 -27.13
N ARG A 138 10.30 -25.26 -27.73
CA ARG A 138 10.61 -26.53 -28.41
C ARG A 138 10.57 -27.72 -27.46
N LEU A 139 11.16 -27.57 -26.28
CA LEU A 139 11.14 -28.61 -25.27
C LEU A 139 9.71 -28.85 -24.76
N ALA A 140 8.93 -27.78 -24.54
CA ALA A 140 7.53 -27.89 -24.16
C ALA A 140 6.73 -28.68 -25.22
N ALA A 141 6.93 -28.42 -26.51
CA ALA A 141 6.29 -29.16 -27.59
C ALA A 141 6.67 -30.66 -27.59
N ILE A 142 7.94 -30.99 -27.33
CA ILE A 142 8.39 -32.39 -27.20
C ILE A 142 7.72 -33.07 -26.00
N LEU A 143 7.68 -32.40 -24.86
CA LEU A 143 7.04 -32.91 -23.65
C LEU A 143 5.55 -33.18 -23.88
N LEU A 144 4.83 -32.23 -24.47
CA LEU A 144 3.40 -32.36 -24.80
C LEU A 144 3.16 -33.49 -25.80
N LYS A 145 3.96 -33.59 -26.86
CA LYS A 145 3.90 -34.68 -27.84
C LYS A 145 4.10 -36.06 -27.21
N ASN A 146 4.89 -36.13 -26.15
CA ASN A 146 5.16 -37.38 -25.43
C ASN A 146 4.17 -37.64 -24.29
N GLY A 147 3.11 -36.84 -24.14
CA GLY A 147 2.06 -37.03 -23.15
C GLY A 147 2.34 -36.28 -21.84
N ALA A 148 2.81 -35.04 -21.87
CA ALA A 148 2.81 -34.22 -20.67
C ALA A 148 1.41 -33.65 -20.43
N THR A 149 0.88 -33.82 -19.22
CA THR A 149 -0.39 -33.17 -18.84
C THR A 149 -0.23 -31.64 -18.86
N ILE A 150 -0.87 -30.99 -19.84
CA ILE A 150 -0.75 -29.56 -20.11
C ILE A 150 -1.26 -28.65 -18.98
N ASP A 151 -2.36 -29.05 -18.34
CA ASP A 151 -3.06 -28.28 -17.31
C ASP A 151 -2.75 -28.78 -15.89
N ALA A 152 -1.65 -29.50 -15.69
CA ALA A 152 -1.27 -29.97 -14.36
C ALA A 152 -1.06 -28.77 -13.42
N PRO A 153 -1.71 -28.73 -12.24
CA PRO A 153 -1.46 -27.67 -11.26
C PRO A 153 -0.25 -27.99 -10.37
N ASN A 154 0.57 -26.99 -10.08
CA ASN A 154 1.58 -27.06 -9.01
C ASN A 154 0.96 -26.81 -7.61
N SER A 155 1.78 -26.77 -6.56
CA SER A 155 1.30 -26.50 -5.18
C SER A 155 0.59 -25.15 -5.00
N LYS A 156 0.83 -24.18 -5.89
CA LYS A 156 0.18 -22.86 -5.92
C LYS A 156 -1.02 -22.81 -6.86
N SER A 157 -1.46 -23.96 -7.39
CA SER A 157 -2.50 -24.06 -8.41
C SER A 157 -2.17 -23.25 -9.67
N GLU A 158 -0.89 -23.15 -10.04
CA GLU A 158 -0.45 -22.56 -11.30
C GLU A 158 -0.26 -23.67 -12.33
N THR A 159 -0.64 -23.40 -13.59
CA THR A 159 -0.33 -24.28 -14.72
C THR A 159 0.95 -23.84 -15.43
N ALA A 160 1.43 -24.64 -16.38
CA ALA A 160 2.50 -24.26 -17.31
C ALA A 160 2.25 -22.88 -17.97
N LEU A 161 1.01 -22.60 -18.36
CA LEU A 161 0.61 -21.31 -18.95
C LEU A 161 0.77 -20.14 -17.98
N HIS A 162 0.46 -20.32 -16.69
CA HIS A 162 0.65 -19.27 -15.68
C HIS A 162 2.12 -18.94 -15.50
N LEU A 163 2.97 -19.99 -15.43
CA LEU A 163 4.40 -19.81 -15.30
C LEU A 163 5.02 -19.15 -16.52
N ALA A 164 4.57 -19.49 -17.73
CA ALA A 164 5.03 -18.82 -18.95
C ALA A 164 4.76 -17.30 -18.89
N ILE A 165 3.55 -16.91 -18.48
CA ILE A 165 3.17 -15.49 -18.34
C ILE A 165 3.98 -14.82 -17.21
N GLY A 166 4.07 -15.44 -16.04
CA GLY A 166 4.72 -14.88 -14.85
C GLY A 166 6.25 -14.96 -14.83
N ALA A 167 6.88 -15.68 -15.75
CA ALA A 167 8.33 -15.88 -15.76
C ALA A 167 9.08 -14.61 -16.17
N MET A 168 10.23 -14.41 -15.52
CA MET A 168 11.21 -13.37 -15.87
C MET A 168 12.07 -13.81 -17.06
N ILE A 169 11.44 -13.95 -18.22
CA ILE A 169 12.07 -14.31 -19.50
C ILE A 169 11.89 -13.20 -20.54
N LYS A 170 12.65 -13.28 -21.64
CA LYS A 170 12.53 -12.37 -22.80
C LYS A 170 11.12 -12.43 -23.39
N ALA A 171 10.62 -11.30 -23.88
CA ALA A 171 9.26 -11.20 -24.45
C ALA A 171 9.03 -12.18 -25.61
N GLU A 172 10.01 -12.34 -26.51
CA GLU A 172 9.95 -13.29 -27.63
C GLU A 172 9.80 -14.74 -27.16
N ALA A 173 10.60 -15.17 -26.19
CA ALA A 173 10.53 -16.52 -25.61
C ALA A 173 9.19 -16.74 -24.88
N ARG A 174 8.68 -15.71 -24.20
CA ARG A 174 7.36 -15.75 -23.57
C ARG A 174 6.25 -15.94 -24.60
N LEU A 175 6.26 -15.16 -25.68
CA LEU A 175 5.26 -15.26 -26.75
C LEU A 175 5.31 -16.61 -27.44
N ALA A 176 6.50 -17.13 -27.75
CA ALA A 176 6.68 -18.45 -28.33
C ALA A 176 6.16 -19.55 -27.40
N MET A 177 6.47 -19.48 -26.10
CA MET A 177 6.00 -20.43 -25.10
C MET A 177 4.48 -20.39 -24.95
N VAL A 178 3.88 -19.21 -24.78
CA VAL A 178 2.42 -19.05 -24.63
C VAL A 178 1.71 -19.58 -25.88
N ARG A 179 2.20 -19.24 -27.08
CA ARG A 179 1.68 -19.75 -28.35
C ARG A 179 1.74 -21.27 -28.41
N CYS A 180 2.89 -21.85 -28.07
CA CYS A 180 3.08 -23.30 -28.05
C CYS A 180 2.05 -23.99 -27.13
N LEU A 181 1.84 -23.47 -25.93
CA LEU A 181 0.87 -24.02 -24.98
C LEU A 181 -0.57 -23.89 -25.49
N LEU A 182 -0.95 -22.74 -26.04
CA LEU A 182 -2.29 -22.53 -26.58
C LEU A 182 -2.57 -23.38 -27.83
N ASP A 183 -1.58 -23.57 -28.71
CA ASP A 183 -1.68 -24.44 -29.89
C ASP A 183 -1.92 -25.92 -29.50
N HIS A 184 -1.47 -26.32 -28.30
CA HIS A 184 -1.74 -27.64 -27.71
C HIS A 184 -2.99 -27.66 -26.81
N ALA A 185 -3.89 -26.69 -26.98
CA ALA A 185 -5.17 -26.57 -26.27
C ALA A 185 -5.07 -26.37 -24.76
N ALA A 186 -4.04 -25.65 -24.28
CA ALA A 186 -3.97 -25.25 -22.87
C ALA A 186 -5.24 -24.50 -22.45
N ARG A 187 -5.74 -24.82 -21.26
CA ARG A 187 -6.89 -24.13 -20.71
C ARG A 187 -6.49 -22.79 -20.11
N ILE A 188 -7.28 -21.78 -20.44
CA ILE A 188 -7.06 -20.39 -20.03
C ILE A 188 -7.75 -20.02 -18.71
N ASP A 189 -8.60 -20.91 -18.20
CA ASP A 189 -9.50 -20.69 -17.05
C ASP A 189 -9.08 -21.47 -15.79
N ILE A 190 -8.07 -22.34 -15.90
CA ILE A 190 -7.56 -23.13 -14.77
C ILE A 190 -6.65 -22.25 -13.91
N GLY A 191 -6.54 -22.56 -12.62
CA GLY A 191 -5.59 -21.95 -11.71
C GLY A 191 -6.15 -20.79 -10.90
N HIS A 192 -5.27 -20.02 -10.26
CA HIS A 192 -5.70 -18.96 -9.33
C HIS A 192 -6.28 -17.73 -10.03
N LYS A 193 -6.04 -17.57 -11.34
CA LYS A 193 -6.52 -16.44 -12.14
C LYS A 193 -6.49 -16.79 -13.64
N PRO A 194 -7.54 -16.49 -14.42
CA PRO A 194 -7.52 -16.72 -15.86
C PRO A 194 -6.29 -16.08 -16.56
N ALA A 195 -5.73 -16.78 -17.53
CA ALA A 195 -4.48 -16.43 -18.19
C ALA A 195 -4.49 -15.01 -18.78
N LEU A 196 -5.60 -14.61 -19.42
CA LEU A 196 -5.76 -13.26 -19.96
C LEU A 196 -5.66 -12.19 -18.86
N LEU A 197 -6.34 -12.39 -17.73
CA LEU A 197 -6.34 -11.42 -16.63
C LEU A 197 -4.97 -11.34 -15.96
N LEU A 198 -4.22 -12.45 -15.93
CA LEU A 198 -2.84 -12.47 -15.45
C LEU A 198 -1.91 -11.66 -16.37
N ALA A 199 -2.03 -11.83 -17.69
CA ALA A 199 -1.23 -11.08 -18.67
C ALA A 199 -1.49 -9.57 -18.58
N ILE A 200 -2.77 -9.16 -18.50
CA ILE A 200 -3.14 -7.75 -18.34
C ILE A 200 -2.64 -7.19 -17.01
N ALA A 201 -2.77 -7.94 -15.90
CA ALA A 201 -2.29 -7.50 -14.58
C ALA A 201 -0.77 -7.25 -14.54
N GLN A 202 -0.01 -7.96 -15.36
CA GLN A 202 1.45 -7.81 -15.49
C GLN A 202 1.86 -6.82 -16.59
N ASN A 203 0.90 -6.11 -17.19
CA ASN A 203 1.12 -5.18 -18.31
C ASN A 203 1.79 -5.84 -19.53
N GLN A 204 1.50 -7.12 -19.79
CA GLN A 204 2.03 -7.88 -20.93
C GLN A 204 1.01 -7.88 -22.06
N LEU A 205 0.86 -6.73 -22.73
CA LEU A 205 -0.20 -6.53 -23.71
C LEU A 205 -0.02 -7.39 -24.97
N ASP A 206 1.21 -7.67 -25.40
CA ASP A 206 1.48 -8.58 -26.52
C ASP A 206 0.96 -10.00 -26.24
N VAL A 207 1.12 -10.46 -25.00
CA VAL A 207 0.60 -11.77 -24.55
C VAL A 207 -0.92 -11.74 -24.46
N ALA A 208 -1.49 -10.64 -23.98
CA ALA A 208 -2.94 -10.46 -23.95
C ALA A 208 -3.54 -10.47 -25.38
N HIS A 209 -2.92 -9.77 -26.33
CA HIS A 209 -3.29 -9.80 -27.75
C HIS A 209 -3.23 -11.22 -28.32
N LEU A 210 -2.12 -11.93 -28.09
CA LEU A 210 -1.97 -13.33 -28.52
C LEU A 210 -3.09 -14.23 -27.97
N ILE A 211 -3.40 -14.13 -26.68
CA ILE A 211 -4.47 -14.93 -26.05
C ILE A 211 -5.81 -14.59 -26.68
N ILE A 212 -6.14 -13.31 -26.87
CA ILE A 212 -7.42 -12.87 -27.45
C ILE A 212 -7.55 -13.33 -28.90
N ASP A 213 -6.47 -13.25 -29.68
CA ASP A 213 -6.48 -13.64 -31.10
C ASP A 213 -6.66 -15.15 -31.28
N GLN A 214 -6.08 -15.97 -30.40
CA GLN A 214 -6.23 -17.44 -30.46
C GLN A 214 -7.49 -17.94 -29.73
N ARG A 215 -7.98 -17.22 -28.73
CA ARG A 215 -9.03 -17.65 -27.79
C ARG A 215 -9.96 -16.49 -27.44
N GLU A 216 -10.95 -16.25 -28.28
CA GLU A 216 -11.94 -15.18 -28.06
C GLU A 216 -12.78 -15.42 -26.78
N ASP A 217 -12.97 -16.69 -26.37
CA ASP A 217 -13.61 -17.07 -25.11
C ASP A 217 -12.86 -16.59 -23.86
N ALA A 218 -11.62 -16.10 -24.02
CA ALA A 218 -10.85 -15.48 -22.95
C ALA A 218 -11.48 -14.20 -22.42
N LEU A 219 -12.21 -13.44 -23.26
CA LEU A 219 -12.82 -12.17 -22.90
C LEU A 219 -13.96 -12.34 -21.87
N GLU A 220 -14.63 -13.48 -21.88
CA GLU A 220 -15.71 -13.82 -20.95
C GLU A 220 -15.19 -14.27 -19.58
N LYS A 221 -13.89 -14.57 -19.45
CA LYS A 221 -13.32 -15.10 -18.21
C LYS A 221 -13.18 -13.99 -17.17
N LYS A 222 -13.68 -14.27 -15.98
CA LYS A 222 -13.64 -13.39 -14.81
C LYS A 222 -12.85 -14.04 -13.69
N ASP A 223 -12.28 -13.23 -12.81
CA ASP A 223 -11.67 -13.72 -11.58
C ASP A 223 -12.73 -14.09 -10.52
N SER A 224 -12.27 -14.54 -9.35
CA SER A 224 -13.13 -14.89 -8.21
C SER A 224 -13.95 -13.72 -7.65
N LEU A 225 -13.63 -12.48 -8.02
CA LEU A 225 -14.37 -11.27 -7.66
C LEU A 225 -15.32 -10.84 -8.78
N GLY A 226 -15.45 -11.61 -9.87
CA GLY A 226 -16.22 -11.25 -11.06
C GLY A 226 -15.58 -10.15 -11.91
N SER A 227 -14.31 -9.83 -11.70
CA SER A 227 -13.62 -8.80 -12.49
C SER A 227 -13.07 -9.40 -13.78
N GLY A 228 -13.52 -8.89 -14.93
CA GLY A 228 -13.06 -9.28 -16.27
C GLY A 228 -11.90 -8.40 -16.80
N ALA A 229 -11.58 -8.57 -18.09
CA ALA A 229 -10.44 -7.89 -18.74
C ALA A 229 -10.49 -6.36 -18.61
N MET A 230 -11.67 -5.75 -18.79
CA MET A 230 -11.88 -4.30 -18.66
C MET A 230 -11.48 -3.77 -17.27
N HIS A 231 -11.81 -4.50 -16.21
CA HIS A 231 -11.46 -4.12 -14.84
C HIS A 231 -9.95 -4.20 -14.60
N TYR A 232 -9.29 -5.21 -15.17
CA TYR A 232 -7.85 -5.42 -14.99
C TYR A 232 -7.01 -4.42 -15.77
N ALA A 233 -7.43 -4.07 -16.99
CA ALA A 233 -6.74 -3.10 -17.83
C ALA A 233 -6.66 -1.72 -17.15
N LEU A 234 -7.61 -1.41 -16.25
CA LEU A 234 -7.66 -0.17 -15.48
C LEU A 234 -6.84 -0.18 -14.18
N LYS A 235 -6.39 -1.35 -13.71
CA LYS A 235 -5.53 -1.49 -12.52
C LYS A 235 -4.06 -1.20 -12.82
N GLY A 236 -3.63 -1.40 -14.08
CA GLY A 236 -2.26 -1.18 -14.54
C GLY A 236 -2.03 0.24 -15.03
N CYS A 237 -0.85 0.80 -14.76
CA CYS A 237 -0.36 2.05 -15.38
C CYS A 237 0.72 1.71 -16.40
N PRO A 238 0.82 2.41 -17.56
CA PRO A 238 0.09 3.60 -17.99
C PRO A 238 -1.23 3.31 -18.72
N ALA A 239 -2.08 4.34 -18.84
CA ALA A 239 -3.32 4.32 -19.62
C ALA A 239 -3.05 3.83 -21.07
N ASN A 240 -3.52 2.64 -21.43
CA ASN A 240 -3.43 2.13 -22.79
C ASN A 240 -4.78 2.24 -23.50
N ILE A 241 -4.99 3.38 -24.18
CA ILE A 241 -6.21 3.64 -24.95
C ILE A 241 -6.36 2.63 -26.10
N GLU A 242 -5.27 2.25 -26.77
CA GLU A 242 -5.32 1.33 -27.92
C GLU A 242 -5.83 -0.05 -27.50
N PHE A 243 -5.29 -0.59 -26.40
CA PHE A 243 -5.73 -1.87 -25.84
C PHE A 243 -7.18 -1.80 -25.37
N MET A 244 -7.58 -0.71 -24.70
CA MET A 244 -8.96 -0.50 -24.26
C MET A 244 -9.93 -0.39 -25.44
N THR A 245 -9.54 0.31 -26.51
CA THR A 245 -10.31 0.43 -27.75
C THR A 245 -10.46 -0.93 -28.42
N MET A 246 -9.39 -1.75 -28.44
CA MET A 246 -9.45 -3.12 -28.94
C MET A 246 -10.43 -3.98 -28.14
N LEU A 247 -10.41 -3.91 -26.80
CA LEU A 247 -11.37 -4.64 -25.96
C LEU A 247 -12.82 -4.26 -26.26
N VAL A 248 -13.10 -2.95 -26.43
CA VAL A 248 -14.43 -2.46 -26.79
C VAL A 248 -14.83 -2.93 -28.19
N ASN A 249 -13.93 -2.86 -29.17
CA ASN A 249 -14.19 -3.33 -30.54
C ASN A 249 -14.43 -4.85 -30.61
N LYS A 250 -13.86 -5.63 -29.67
CA LYS A 250 -14.12 -7.06 -29.48
C LYS A 250 -15.42 -7.35 -28.70
N GLY A 251 -16.23 -6.33 -28.40
CA GLY A 251 -17.56 -6.48 -27.81
C GLY A 251 -17.59 -6.54 -26.27
N ILE A 252 -16.48 -6.23 -25.58
CA ILE A 252 -16.51 -6.14 -24.12
C ILE A 252 -17.38 -4.96 -23.69
N GLN A 253 -18.30 -5.24 -22.76
CA GLN A 253 -19.17 -4.23 -22.17
C GLN A 253 -18.36 -3.31 -21.25
N VAL A 254 -18.37 -2.01 -21.58
CA VAL A 254 -17.62 -0.95 -20.87
C VAL A 254 -18.10 -0.78 -19.42
N ASP A 255 -19.35 -1.15 -19.15
CA ASP A 255 -20.03 -0.85 -17.90
C ASP A 255 -20.42 -2.12 -17.11
N GLU A 256 -19.81 -3.27 -17.40
CA GLU A 256 -20.16 -4.50 -16.70
C GLU A 256 -19.72 -4.47 -15.22
N PRO A 257 -20.59 -4.75 -14.23
CA PRO A 257 -20.20 -4.79 -12.83
C PRO A 257 -19.49 -6.11 -12.45
N ASN A 258 -18.55 -6.02 -11.52
CA ASN A 258 -18.03 -7.19 -10.80
C ASN A 258 -18.96 -7.59 -9.63
N LEU A 259 -18.59 -8.63 -8.86
CA LEU A 259 -19.43 -9.15 -7.77
C LEU A 259 -19.66 -8.15 -6.63
N ALA A 260 -18.86 -7.08 -6.50
CA ALA A 260 -19.07 -6.02 -5.53
C ALA A 260 -19.86 -4.82 -6.10
N GLY A 261 -20.45 -4.99 -7.29
CA GLY A 261 -21.12 -3.91 -8.03
C GLY A 261 -20.15 -2.86 -8.60
N LYS A 262 -18.83 -3.07 -8.51
CA LYS A 262 -17.85 -2.12 -9.06
C LYS A 262 -17.80 -2.29 -10.57
N ARG A 263 -18.11 -1.22 -11.28
CA ARG A 263 -17.95 -1.09 -12.72
C ARG A 263 -16.57 -0.53 -13.09
N PRO A 264 -16.11 -0.66 -14.34
CA PRO A 264 -14.81 -0.14 -14.79
C PRO A 264 -14.58 1.33 -14.42
N LEU A 265 -15.60 2.19 -14.49
CA LEU A 265 -15.49 3.61 -14.10
C LEU A 265 -15.07 3.79 -12.64
N HIS A 266 -15.58 2.97 -11.72
CA HIS A 266 -15.14 2.98 -10.31
C HIS A 266 -13.66 2.61 -10.16
N VAL A 267 -13.19 1.66 -10.99
CA VAL A 267 -11.79 1.24 -10.97
C VAL A 267 -10.89 2.37 -11.47
N ALA A 268 -11.20 2.97 -12.62
CA ALA A 268 -10.42 4.10 -13.17
C ALA A 268 -10.31 5.27 -12.18
N VAL A 269 -11.42 5.64 -11.53
CA VAL A 269 -11.45 6.70 -10.52
C VAL A 269 -10.65 6.32 -9.27
N ARG A 270 -10.78 5.08 -8.78
CA ARG A 270 -10.00 4.59 -7.62
C ARG A 270 -8.49 4.69 -7.87
N TYR A 271 -8.03 4.40 -9.09
CA TYR A 271 -6.63 4.51 -9.48
C TYR A 271 -6.23 5.89 -10.02
N ARG A 272 -7.11 6.91 -9.90
CA ARG A 272 -6.85 8.31 -10.30
C ARG A 272 -6.46 8.47 -11.78
N ASN A 273 -7.00 7.61 -12.65
CA ASN A 273 -6.65 7.59 -14.06
C ASN A 273 -7.62 8.44 -14.88
N ALA A 274 -7.38 9.76 -14.94
CA ALA A 274 -8.26 10.72 -15.63
C ALA A 274 -8.46 10.41 -17.12
N VAL A 275 -7.42 9.92 -17.79
CA VAL A 275 -7.47 9.54 -19.22
C VAL A 275 -8.44 8.38 -19.41
N MET A 276 -8.34 7.34 -18.59
CA MET A 276 -9.25 6.20 -18.66
C MET A 276 -10.66 6.53 -18.19
N THR A 277 -10.82 7.38 -17.16
CA THR A 277 -12.14 7.89 -16.77
C THR A 277 -12.82 8.58 -17.95
N LYS A 278 -12.11 9.44 -18.67
CA LYS A 278 -12.65 10.11 -19.87
C LYS A 278 -13.01 9.11 -20.96
N PHE A 279 -12.10 8.18 -21.26
CA PHE A 279 -12.34 7.12 -22.25
C PHE A 279 -13.62 6.33 -21.93
N LEU A 280 -13.82 5.92 -20.68
CA LEU A 280 -14.99 5.17 -20.25
C LEU A 280 -16.29 5.98 -20.42
N LEU A 281 -16.28 7.26 -20.03
CA LEU A 281 -17.43 8.15 -20.19
C LEU A 281 -17.76 8.38 -21.68
N ASP A 282 -16.75 8.60 -22.52
CA ASP A 282 -16.91 8.78 -23.96
C ASP A 282 -17.50 7.51 -24.64
N HIS A 283 -17.34 6.32 -24.02
CA HIS A 283 -17.88 5.05 -24.49
C HIS A 283 -19.14 4.59 -23.71
N GLY A 284 -19.83 5.52 -23.04
CA GLY A 284 -21.15 5.27 -22.46
C GLY A 284 -21.14 4.58 -21.10
N ALA A 285 -20.06 4.66 -20.33
CA ALA A 285 -20.09 4.26 -18.91
C ALA A 285 -21.10 5.12 -18.14
N ASP A 286 -21.89 4.49 -17.26
CA ASP A 286 -22.83 5.20 -16.40
C ASP A 286 -22.08 5.98 -15.32
N ILE A 287 -22.13 7.30 -15.41
CA ILE A 287 -21.42 8.24 -14.52
C ILE A 287 -21.88 8.15 -13.06
N ASP A 288 -23.15 7.76 -12.86
CA ASP A 288 -23.79 7.65 -11.54
C ASP A 288 -23.97 6.18 -11.11
N ALA A 289 -23.30 5.25 -11.81
CA ALA A 289 -23.32 3.85 -11.45
C ALA A 289 -22.94 3.65 -9.98
N THR A 290 -23.57 2.68 -9.33
CA THR A 290 -23.35 2.44 -7.90
C THR A 290 -22.81 1.04 -7.61
N THR A 291 -21.92 0.94 -6.63
CA THR A 291 -21.53 -0.34 -6.01
C THR A 291 -22.67 -0.94 -5.17
N GLU A 292 -22.48 -2.14 -4.61
CA GLU A 292 -23.43 -2.72 -3.63
C GLU A 292 -23.65 -1.81 -2.41
N SER A 293 -22.66 -1.00 -2.05
CA SER A 293 -22.73 0.00 -0.97
C SER A 293 -23.38 1.33 -1.39
N LYS A 294 -23.93 1.40 -2.61
CA LYS A 294 -24.43 2.61 -3.26
C LYS A 294 -23.37 3.72 -3.45
N GLU A 295 -22.10 3.34 -3.55
CA GLU A 295 -21.02 4.31 -3.75
C GLU A 295 -20.87 4.61 -5.24
N THR A 296 -20.87 5.89 -5.62
CA THR A 296 -20.66 6.35 -7.01
C THR A 296 -19.18 6.62 -7.32
N PRO A 297 -18.80 6.72 -8.61
CA PRO A 297 -17.47 7.21 -8.99
C PRO A 297 -17.14 8.56 -8.35
N LEU A 298 -18.09 9.50 -8.32
CA LEU A 298 -17.91 10.81 -7.68
C LEU A 298 -17.61 10.68 -6.17
N TYR A 299 -18.26 9.73 -5.48
CA TYR A 299 -17.97 9.44 -4.08
C TYR A 299 -16.53 8.91 -3.89
N PHE A 300 -16.04 8.01 -4.74
CA PHE A 300 -14.65 7.55 -4.71
C PHE A 300 -13.64 8.68 -4.98
N ALA A 301 -13.93 9.57 -5.93
CA ALA A 301 -13.08 10.72 -6.24
C ALA A 301 -12.95 11.66 -5.02
N ALA A 302 -14.07 11.92 -4.34
CA ALA A 302 -14.11 12.73 -3.13
C ALA A 302 -13.40 12.05 -1.95
N LEU A 303 -13.59 10.74 -1.74
CA LEU A 303 -12.87 9.96 -0.72
C LEU A 303 -11.35 9.98 -0.93
N ASN A 304 -10.91 9.98 -2.18
CA ASN A 304 -9.51 10.08 -2.54
C ASN A 304 -8.95 11.51 -2.38
N GLY A 305 -9.79 12.52 -2.13
CA GLY A 305 -9.39 13.93 -2.16
C GLY A 305 -8.87 14.38 -3.52
N ASP A 306 -9.30 13.73 -4.61
CA ASP A 306 -8.84 14.03 -5.97
C ASP A 306 -9.66 15.14 -6.63
N MET A 307 -9.20 16.39 -6.49
CA MET A 307 -9.91 17.55 -7.03
C MET A 307 -10.08 17.48 -8.55
N SER A 308 -9.05 17.06 -9.27
CA SER A 308 -9.10 16.97 -10.73
C SER A 308 -10.19 15.99 -11.18
N MET A 309 -10.24 14.82 -10.55
CA MET A 309 -11.24 13.80 -10.86
C MET A 309 -12.66 14.23 -10.45
N VAL A 310 -12.83 14.88 -9.29
CA VAL A 310 -14.13 15.42 -8.87
C VAL A 310 -14.63 16.43 -9.90
N LYS A 311 -13.78 17.37 -10.35
CA LYS A 311 -14.14 18.34 -11.37
C LYS A 311 -14.52 17.68 -12.69
N GLN A 312 -13.71 16.74 -13.16
CA GLN A 312 -13.97 16.01 -14.40
C GLN A 312 -15.33 15.30 -14.38
N LEU A 313 -15.69 14.65 -13.27
CA LEU A 313 -16.97 13.96 -13.13
C LEU A 313 -18.15 14.95 -13.02
N LEU A 314 -18.01 16.04 -12.28
CA LEU A 314 -19.06 17.07 -12.17
C LEU A 314 -19.29 17.80 -13.50
N ASP A 315 -18.22 18.15 -14.22
CA ASP A 315 -18.29 18.75 -15.57
C ASP A 315 -18.95 17.80 -16.58
N ALA A 316 -18.79 16.48 -16.40
CA ALA A 316 -19.45 15.45 -17.19
C ALA A 316 -20.90 15.15 -16.74
N GLY A 317 -21.41 15.85 -15.73
CA GLY A 317 -22.81 15.76 -15.30
C GLY A 317 -23.10 14.77 -14.18
N ALA A 318 -22.09 14.35 -13.40
CA ALA A 318 -22.30 13.46 -12.26
C ALA A 318 -23.27 14.05 -11.23
N ASN A 319 -24.21 13.24 -10.73
CA ASN A 319 -25.18 13.68 -9.75
C ASN A 319 -24.56 13.77 -8.34
N ILE A 320 -24.40 15.00 -7.87
CA ILE A 320 -23.81 15.31 -6.56
C ILE A 320 -24.67 14.86 -5.36
N HIS A 321 -25.92 14.47 -5.59
CA HIS A 321 -26.89 14.13 -4.55
C HIS A 321 -27.07 12.62 -4.33
N VAL A 322 -26.40 11.75 -5.10
CA VAL A 322 -26.48 10.31 -4.88
C VAL A 322 -25.90 9.96 -3.51
N THR A 323 -26.58 9.07 -2.80
CA THR A 323 -26.24 8.67 -1.44
C THR A 323 -25.83 7.20 -1.37
N THR A 324 -24.84 6.92 -0.51
CA THR A 324 -24.46 5.55 -0.14
C THR A 324 -25.53 4.89 0.73
N ASN A 325 -25.34 3.60 1.08
CA ASN A 325 -26.17 2.90 2.06
C ASN A 325 -26.17 3.55 3.47
N ARG A 326 -25.24 4.48 3.74
CA ARG A 326 -25.19 5.28 4.97
C ARG A 326 -25.74 6.69 4.78
N GLU A 327 -26.48 6.93 3.71
CA GLU A 327 -27.02 8.22 3.30
C GLU A 327 -25.94 9.30 3.08
N GLN A 328 -24.67 8.90 2.93
CA GLN A 328 -23.57 9.84 2.70
C GLN A 328 -23.49 10.18 1.21
N THR A 329 -23.39 11.46 0.90
CA THR A 329 -23.08 11.97 -0.45
C THR A 329 -21.57 12.12 -0.66
N ALA A 330 -21.14 12.30 -1.90
CA ALA A 330 -19.75 12.65 -2.22
C ALA A 330 -19.27 13.92 -1.47
N PHE A 331 -20.18 14.85 -1.19
CA PHE A 331 -19.85 16.06 -0.43
C PHE A 331 -19.45 15.78 1.03
N HIS A 332 -20.04 14.78 1.67
CA HIS A 332 -19.63 14.35 3.01
C HIS A 332 -18.18 13.82 2.99
N ALA A 333 -17.86 12.99 1.98
CA ALA A 333 -16.50 12.48 1.78
C ALA A 333 -15.50 13.61 1.48
N ALA A 334 -15.86 14.59 0.64
CA ALA A 334 -15.02 15.74 0.34
C ALA A 334 -14.73 16.61 1.57
N CYS A 335 -15.73 16.80 2.45
CA CYS A 335 -15.52 17.52 3.71
C CYS A 335 -14.62 16.76 4.67
N GLN A 336 -14.55 15.44 4.57
CA GLN A 336 -13.68 14.61 5.40
C GLN A 336 -12.25 14.48 4.86
N PHE A 337 -12.08 14.26 3.55
CA PHE A 337 -10.79 13.84 2.96
C PHE A 337 -10.29 14.79 1.86
N GLY A 338 -11.10 15.76 1.45
CA GLY A 338 -10.79 16.67 0.35
C GLY A 338 -10.02 17.92 0.76
N SER A 339 -10.05 18.91 -0.14
CA SER A 339 -9.47 20.24 0.04
C SER A 339 -10.55 21.30 0.14
N VAL A 340 -10.20 22.50 0.60
CA VAL A 340 -11.09 23.67 0.60
C VAL A 340 -11.61 23.97 -0.81
N GLU A 341 -10.73 23.89 -1.81
CA GLU A 341 -11.09 24.09 -3.22
C GLU A 341 -12.18 23.10 -3.67
N MET A 342 -12.05 21.82 -3.31
CA MET A 342 -13.04 20.79 -3.60
C MET A 342 -14.39 21.08 -2.96
N VAL A 343 -14.39 21.46 -1.69
CA VAL A 343 -15.63 21.81 -0.97
C VAL A 343 -16.31 23.01 -1.62
N CYS A 344 -15.56 24.06 -1.93
CA CYS A 344 -16.06 25.24 -2.63
C CYS A 344 -16.64 24.89 -4.00
N GLU A 345 -15.95 24.06 -4.79
CA GLU A 345 -16.43 23.67 -6.11
C GLU A 345 -17.72 22.85 -6.02
N MET A 346 -17.76 21.85 -5.13
CA MET A 346 -18.96 21.03 -4.93
C MET A 346 -20.16 21.86 -4.45
N LEU A 347 -19.95 22.90 -3.63
CA LEU A 347 -21.01 23.84 -3.25
C LEU A 347 -21.54 24.64 -4.45
N LYS A 348 -20.69 25.05 -5.41
CA LYS A 348 -21.12 25.71 -6.66
C LYS A 348 -21.99 24.78 -7.52
N PHE A 349 -21.69 23.48 -7.53
CA PHE A 349 -22.50 22.45 -8.18
C PHE A 349 -23.77 22.07 -7.38
N GLY A 350 -24.08 22.79 -6.29
CA GLY A 350 -25.33 22.65 -5.56
C GLY A 350 -25.30 21.63 -4.43
N ALA A 351 -24.12 21.20 -3.95
CA ALA A 351 -24.04 20.30 -2.81
C ALA A 351 -24.84 20.80 -1.59
N LYS A 352 -25.59 19.90 -0.94
CA LYS A 352 -26.37 20.23 0.25
C LYS A 352 -25.45 20.43 1.46
N ILE A 353 -25.21 21.69 1.82
CA ILE A 353 -24.31 22.05 2.93
C ILE A 353 -24.72 21.45 4.29
N ASN A 354 -26.03 21.29 4.51
CA ASN A 354 -26.62 20.68 5.71
C ASN A 354 -27.29 19.34 5.39
N GLY A 355 -26.83 18.63 4.36
CA GLY A 355 -27.23 17.23 4.13
C GLY A 355 -26.88 16.38 5.35
N VAL A 356 -27.56 15.25 5.52
CA VAL A 356 -27.37 14.37 6.67
C VAL A 356 -27.13 12.94 6.23
N SER A 357 -26.27 12.23 6.97
CA SER A 357 -26.10 10.77 6.86
C SER A 357 -27.15 10.02 7.69
N THR A 358 -27.10 8.68 7.68
CA THR A 358 -28.02 7.81 8.46
C THR A 358 -28.03 8.10 9.96
N TYR A 359 -26.94 8.66 10.52
CA TYR A 359 -26.87 9.05 11.94
C TYR A 359 -27.04 10.55 12.13
N THR A 360 -27.72 11.21 11.19
CA THR A 360 -27.92 12.65 11.11
C THR A 360 -26.63 13.50 11.16
N GLN A 361 -25.50 12.92 10.78
CA GLN A 361 -24.21 13.61 10.73
C GLN A 361 -24.15 14.51 9.48
N THR A 362 -23.81 15.79 9.68
CA THR A 362 -23.67 16.79 8.61
C THR A 362 -22.27 16.81 8.01
N PRO A 363 -22.05 17.41 6.81
CA PRO A 363 -20.72 17.64 6.26
C PRO A 363 -19.77 18.36 7.22
N LEU A 364 -20.30 19.30 8.02
CA LEU A 364 -19.53 19.99 9.08
C LEU A 364 -19.02 19.01 10.14
N TYR A 365 -19.84 18.04 10.57
CA TYR A 365 -19.42 16.99 11.50
C TYR A 365 -18.23 16.19 10.94
N PHE A 366 -18.29 15.82 9.65
CA PHE A 366 -17.19 15.10 8.99
C PHE A 366 -15.91 15.94 8.86
N ALA A 367 -16.01 17.24 8.57
CA ALA A 367 -14.86 18.15 8.55
C ALA A 367 -14.19 18.28 9.92
N CYS A 368 -14.99 18.39 10.99
CA CYS A 368 -14.48 18.37 12.37
C CYS A 368 -13.74 17.06 12.71
N SER A 369 -14.09 15.94 12.06
CA SER A 369 -13.46 14.65 12.35
C SER A 369 -11.98 14.54 11.97
N LYS A 370 -11.49 15.44 11.10
CA LYS A 370 -10.14 15.42 10.52
C LYS A 370 -9.32 16.66 10.84
N GLN A 371 -9.81 17.54 11.73
CA GLN A 371 -9.17 18.79 12.12
C GLN A 371 -8.88 19.73 10.93
N SER A 372 -9.69 19.65 9.87
CA SER A 372 -9.54 20.51 8.70
C SER A 372 -10.13 21.90 8.98
N ASN A 373 -9.46 22.69 9.82
CA ASN A 373 -9.92 24.00 10.29
C ASN A 373 -10.36 24.92 9.13
N ASP A 374 -9.65 24.90 8.00
CA ASP A 374 -10.00 25.72 6.84
C ASP A 374 -11.30 25.27 6.16
N ILE A 375 -11.55 23.96 6.10
CA ILE A 375 -12.81 23.41 5.59
C ILE A 375 -13.94 23.72 6.56
N VAL A 376 -13.72 23.54 7.87
CA VAL A 376 -14.70 23.91 8.91
C VAL A 376 -15.07 25.37 8.78
N LYS A 377 -14.08 26.26 8.62
CA LYS A 377 -14.30 27.70 8.46
C LYS A 377 -15.12 27.98 7.20
N THR A 378 -14.72 27.40 6.07
CA THR A 378 -15.41 27.56 4.78
C THR A 378 -16.87 27.12 4.85
N LEU A 379 -17.14 25.98 5.49
CA LEU A 379 -18.50 25.47 5.68
C LEU A 379 -19.33 26.41 6.55
N LEU A 380 -18.78 26.90 7.67
CA LEU A 380 -19.47 27.85 8.55
C LEU A 380 -19.77 29.18 7.86
N GLU A 381 -18.80 29.72 7.11
CA GLU A 381 -18.97 30.94 6.30
C GLU A 381 -20.00 30.75 5.19
N SER A 382 -20.16 29.52 4.69
CA SER A 382 -21.14 29.16 3.66
C SER A 382 -22.52 28.80 4.23
N GLY A 383 -22.74 28.91 5.55
CA GLY A 383 -24.04 28.69 6.19
C GLY A 383 -24.30 27.27 6.71
N ALA A 384 -23.24 26.48 6.97
CA ALA A 384 -23.38 25.21 7.67
C ALA A 384 -23.93 25.45 9.09
N ASN A 385 -24.85 24.61 9.55
CA ASN A 385 -25.42 24.74 10.89
C ASN A 385 -24.41 24.27 11.95
N PRO A 386 -23.84 25.17 12.77
CA PRO A 386 -22.85 24.81 13.79
C PRO A 386 -23.47 24.02 14.96
N ASN A 387 -24.81 24.09 15.11
CA ASN A 387 -25.59 23.44 16.16
C ASN A 387 -26.27 22.15 15.69
N ALA A 388 -25.82 21.57 14.57
CA ALA A 388 -26.35 20.31 14.10
C ALA A 388 -26.12 19.20 15.13
N MET A 389 -27.18 18.48 15.49
CA MET A 389 -27.13 17.34 16.40
C MET A 389 -27.27 16.06 15.59
N THR A 390 -26.54 15.03 16.00
CA THR A 390 -26.74 13.67 15.50
C THR A 390 -27.83 12.95 16.28
N ASP A 391 -28.24 11.79 15.80
CA ASP A 391 -29.22 10.90 16.47
C ASP A 391 -28.60 10.24 17.69
N ILE A 392 -27.27 10.20 17.74
CA ILE A 392 -26.54 9.78 18.92
C ILE A 392 -26.71 10.90 19.95
N PRO A 393 -27.27 10.58 21.13
CA PRO A 393 -27.45 11.57 22.16
C PRO A 393 -26.14 12.34 22.43
N TYR A 394 -26.22 13.66 22.22
CA TYR A 394 -25.23 14.63 22.63
C TYR A 394 -23.90 14.40 21.89
N ASP A 395 -24.04 14.15 20.59
CA ASP A 395 -22.96 14.12 19.63
C ASP A 395 -23.25 15.17 18.54
N SER A 396 -22.51 16.28 18.63
CA SER A 396 -22.51 17.42 17.70
C SER A 396 -21.08 17.66 17.16
N PRO A 397 -20.90 18.49 16.12
CA PRO A 397 -19.56 18.88 15.64
C PRO A 397 -18.68 19.44 16.76
N LEU A 398 -19.26 20.24 17.67
CA LEU A 398 -18.54 20.75 18.84
C LEU A 398 -18.18 19.62 19.81
N ASP A 399 -19.10 18.72 20.10
CA ASP A 399 -18.83 17.61 21.03
C ASP A 399 -17.74 16.69 20.51
N PHE A 400 -17.72 16.44 19.20
CA PHE A 400 -16.66 15.67 18.55
C PHE A 400 -15.31 16.39 18.66
N ALA A 401 -15.25 17.67 18.28
CA ALA A 401 -14.02 18.47 18.32
C ALA A 401 -13.45 18.55 19.74
N CYS A 402 -14.31 18.76 20.74
CA CYS A 402 -13.92 18.75 22.14
C CYS A 402 -13.42 17.35 22.56
N ARG A 403 -14.12 16.24 22.26
CA ARG A 403 -13.69 14.87 22.63
C ARG A 403 -12.33 14.49 22.07
N ARG A 404 -11.96 15.04 20.92
CA ARG A 404 -10.66 14.81 20.26
C ARG A 404 -9.57 15.80 20.66
N GLY A 405 -9.90 16.86 21.41
CA GLY A 405 -8.95 17.92 21.77
C GLY A 405 -8.57 18.84 20.60
N PHE A 406 -9.45 19.01 19.61
CA PHE A 406 -9.18 19.86 18.44
C PHE A 406 -9.44 21.33 18.77
N GLU A 407 -8.51 21.95 19.51
CA GLU A 407 -8.69 23.28 20.12
C GLU A 407 -9.10 24.37 19.11
N ASP A 408 -8.39 24.47 17.98
CA ASP A 408 -8.69 25.45 16.93
C ASP A 408 -10.09 25.25 16.33
N THR A 409 -10.50 23.99 16.13
CA THR A 409 -11.82 23.67 15.61
C THR A 409 -12.89 24.08 16.60
N VAL A 410 -12.67 23.82 17.89
CA VAL A 410 -13.59 24.23 18.95
C VAL A 410 -13.76 25.74 18.95
N TRP A 411 -12.66 26.49 18.90
CA TRP A 411 -12.72 27.95 18.89
C TRP A 411 -13.41 28.52 17.67
N LEU A 412 -13.13 27.96 16.52
CA LEU A 412 -13.77 28.33 15.27
C LEU A 412 -15.28 28.09 15.34
N LEU A 413 -15.72 26.92 15.83
CA LEU A 413 -17.13 26.63 16.03
C LEU A 413 -17.79 27.62 16.99
N LEU A 414 -17.16 27.91 18.14
CA LEU A 414 -17.67 28.88 19.11
C LEU A 414 -17.81 30.28 18.51
N LYS A 415 -16.87 30.71 17.66
CA LYS A 415 -16.92 32.00 16.96
C LYS A 415 -18.14 32.15 16.06
N PHE A 416 -18.64 31.06 15.47
CA PHE A 416 -19.82 31.06 14.59
C PHE A 416 -21.13 30.78 15.33
N GLY A 417 -21.17 30.93 16.65
CA GLY A 417 -22.42 30.95 17.41
C GLY A 417 -23.00 29.58 17.75
N VAL A 418 -22.14 28.59 18.03
CA VAL A 418 -22.58 27.36 18.71
C VAL A 418 -23.23 27.72 20.04
N GLN A 419 -24.46 27.26 20.24
CA GLN A 419 -25.21 27.39 21.47
C GLN A 419 -24.71 26.36 22.49
N MET A 420 -23.98 26.84 23.49
CA MET A 420 -23.62 26.06 24.67
C MET A 420 -24.86 25.87 25.57
N LYS A 421 -25.79 24.99 25.18
CA LYS A 421 -27.06 24.85 25.91
C LYS A 421 -26.91 24.20 27.29
N ARG A 422 -25.77 23.58 27.64
CA ARG A 422 -25.61 22.84 28.91
C ARG A 422 -24.17 22.92 29.45
N PRO A 423 -23.97 23.05 30.78
CA PRO A 423 -22.72 22.62 31.40
C PRO A 423 -22.61 21.10 31.29
N VAL A 424 -21.42 20.63 30.96
CA VAL A 424 -21.06 19.27 30.53
C VAL A 424 -21.40 18.14 31.53
N TYR A 425 -21.83 18.46 32.75
CA TYR A 425 -21.95 17.52 33.87
C TYR A 425 -23.06 16.46 33.78
N ALA A 426 -23.83 16.39 32.70
CA ALA A 426 -25.03 15.55 32.65
C ALA A 426 -24.82 14.24 31.86
N TYR A 427 -23.88 13.37 32.29
CA TYR A 427 -23.86 11.98 31.85
C TYR A 427 -23.28 11.00 32.86
N GLY A 428 -24.17 10.28 33.54
CA GLY A 428 -23.87 8.93 33.97
C GLY A 428 -23.68 8.03 32.75
N ILE A 429 -22.73 7.11 32.84
CA ILE A 429 -22.10 6.32 31.75
C ILE A 429 -20.92 7.11 31.15
N GLY A 430 -19.72 6.84 31.70
CA GLY A 430 -18.50 7.62 31.51
C GLY A 430 -18.12 7.88 30.06
N ILE A 431 -17.89 9.15 29.71
CA ILE A 431 -16.63 9.87 29.90
C ILE A 431 -17.01 11.37 29.91
N PRO A 432 -16.66 12.16 30.94
CA PRO A 432 -16.82 13.62 30.89
C PRO A 432 -15.98 14.16 29.72
N PHE A 433 -16.21 15.37 29.20
CA PHE A 433 -15.07 16.03 28.56
C PHE A 433 -13.90 15.93 29.54
N ASP A 434 -12.76 15.39 29.09
CA ASP A 434 -11.57 15.26 29.93
C ASP A 434 -11.43 16.56 30.73
N LYS A 435 -11.16 16.46 32.03
CA LYS A 435 -10.87 17.60 32.91
C LYS A 435 -9.95 18.61 32.18
N ASN A 436 -9.03 18.09 31.39
CA ASN A 436 -8.12 18.83 30.52
C ASN A 436 -8.82 19.73 29.49
N ILE A 437 -9.87 19.27 28.80
CA ILE A 437 -10.61 20.04 27.78
C ILE A 437 -11.43 21.16 28.42
N THR A 438 -12.09 20.89 29.56
CA THR A 438 -12.85 21.94 30.29
C THR A 438 -11.91 23.02 30.81
N ILE A 439 -10.78 22.61 31.39
CA ILE A 439 -9.72 23.52 31.83
C ILE A 439 -9.14 24.31 30.65
N MET A 440 -8.87 23.65 29.52
CA MET A 440 -8.40 24.27 28.29
C MET A 440 -9.37 25.38 27.88
N LEU A 441 -10.65 25.09 27.67
CA LEU A 441 -11.63 26.11 27.26
C LEU A 441 -11.71 27.28 28.26
N ILE A 442 -11.69 27.01 29.57
CA ILE A 442 -11.71 28.04 30.62
C ILE A 442 -10.48 28.94 30.54
N LYS A 443 -9.27 28.38 30.53
CA LYS A 443 -8.02 29.15 30.42
C LYS A 443 -8.02 30.02 29.20
N HIS A 444 -8.43 29.43 28.10
CA HIS A 444 -8.30 29.97 26.77
C HIS A 444 -9.32 31.10 26.59
N ALA A 445 -10.52 31.01 27.19
CA ALA A 445 -11.49 32.09 27.34
C ALA A 445 -11.03 33.22 28.28
N LEU A 446 -10.36 32.88 29.40
CA LEU A 446 -9.81 33.85 30.34
C LEU A 446 -8.58 34.61 29.78
N LEU A 447 -7.79 33.95 28.93
CA LEU A 447 -6.67 34.53 28.19
C LEU A 447 -7.11 35.22 26.90
N ALA A 448 -8.36 35.02 26.45
CA ALA A 448 -8.81 35.43 25.13
C ALA A 448 -8.78 36.95 24.92
N LYS A 449 -7.94 37.31 23.94
CA LYS A 449 -7.91 38.54 23.13
C LYS A 449 -9.17 38.77 22.27
N HIS A 450 -10.21 37.93 22.37
CA HIS A 450 -11.45 38.02 21.58
C HIS A 450 -12.67 38.23 22.49
N GLN A 451 -13.00 39.49 22.76
CA GLN A 451 -14.03 39.91 23.71
C GLN A 451 -15.48 39.51 23.35
N VAL A 452 -15.77 39.15 22.10
CA VAL A 452 -17.14 39.27 21.55
C VAL A 452 -18.04 38.04 21.80
N MET A 453 -17.50 36.87 22.18
CA MET A 453 -18.30 35.63 22.32
C MET A 453 -18.16 34.92 23.69
N CYS A 454 -17.43 35.51 24.66
CA CYS A 454 -17.15 34.85 25.94
C CYS A 454 -18.28 34.96 26.97
N GLU A 455 -19.29 35.81 26.78
CA GLU A 455 -20.33 36.03 27.80
C GLU A 455 -21.18 34.78 28.05
N GLN A 456 -21.65 34.11 26.98
CA GLN A 456 -22.40 32.85 27.11
C GLN A 456 -21.51 31.75 27.71
N PHE A 457 -20.24 31.66 27.30
CA PHE A 457 -19.28 30.72 27.88
C PHE A 457 -19.12 30.94 29.39
N PHE A 458 -18.90 32.18 29.83
CA PHE A 458 -18.77 32.50 31.26
C PHE A 458 -20.06 32.24 32.03
N THR A 459 -21.26 32.46 31.46
CA THR A 459 -22.51 32.11 32.16
C THR A 459 -22.64 30.61 32.44
N VAL A 460 -22.14 29.76 31.53
CA VAL A 460 -22.19 28.30 31.68
C VAL A 460 -21.14 27.79 32.67
N TYR A 461 -19.91 28.29 32.59
CA TYR A 461 -18.76 27.79 33.38
C TYR A 461 -18.45 28.57 34.66
N ARG A 462 -19.18 29.67 34.96
CA ARG A 462 -18.94 30.50 36.17
C ARG A 462 -18.95 29.70 37.48
N ASN A 463 -19.76 28.65 37.55
CA ASN A 463 -19.88 27.80 38.75
C ASN A 463 -18.96 26.57 38.73
N ASP A 464 -18.12 26.40 37.69
CA ASP A 464 -17.17 25.29 37.62
C ASP A 464 -16.02 25.49 38.64
N PRO A 465 -15.67 24.47 39.45
CA PRO A 465 -14.60 24.59 40.43
C PRO A 465 -13.22 24.88 39.82
N HIS A 466 -13.00 24.55 38.54
CA HIS A 466 -11.78 24.89 37.80
C HIS A 466 -11.78 26.33 37.31
N PHE A 467 -12.96 26.94 37.08
CA PHE A 467 -13.07 28.34 36.69
C PHE A 467 -12.45 29.26 37.75
N ALA A 468 -12.85 29.08 39.01
CA ALA A 468 -12.29 29.84 40.13
C ALA A 468 -10.78 29.64 40.29
N LYS A 469 -10.27 28.42 40.06
CA LYS A 469 -8.83 28.12 40.11
C LYS A 469 -8.05 28.79 38.98
N CYS A 470 -8.50 28.66 37.74
CA CYS A 470 -7.91 29.32 36.58
C CYS A 470 -7.95 30.85 36.71
N GLN A 471 -9.04 31.40 37.24
CA GLN A 471 -9.17 32.84 37.47
C GLN A 471 -8.19 33.31 38.55
N LYS A 472 -8.09 32.57 39.66
CA LYS A 472 -7.15 32.89 40.76
C LYS A 472 -5.69 32.87 40.28
N GLU A 473 -5.27 31.83 39.56
CA GLU A 473 -3.92 31.75 39.00
C GLU A 473 -3.66 32.86 37.98
N LEU A 474 -4.66 33.20 37.15
CA LEU A 474 -4.53 34.31 36.21
C LEU A 474 -4.30 35.66 36.90
N GLU A 475 -5.05 35.94 37.97
CA GLU A 475 -4.85 37.16 38.75
C GLU A 475 -3.48 37.16 39.46
N MET A 476 -3.00 36.02 39.96
CA MET A 476 -1.63 35.90 40.47
C MET A 476 -0.58 36.19 39.38
N MET A 477 -0.75 35.65 38.17
CA MET A 477 0.15 35.88 37.04
C MET A 477 0.15 37.34 36.57
N LYS A 478 -0.97 38.07 36.72
CA LYS A 478 -1.06 39.51 36.44
C LYS A 478 -0.35 40.34 37.50
N ALA A 479 -0.42 39.94 38.77
CA ALA A 479 0.13 40.68 39.90
C ALA A 479 1.63 40.43 40.13
N THR A 480 2.16 39.29 39.67
CA THR A 480 3.54 38.88 39.92
C THR A 480 4.46 39.40 38.81
N GLU A 481 5.21 40.46 39.12
CA GLU A 481 6.34 40.93 38.30
C GLU A 481 7.60 40.15 38.67
N PHE A 482 8.23 39.50 37.69
CA PHE A 482 9.49 38.78 37.89
C PHE A 482 10.69 39.52 37.27
N TYR A 483 10.42 40.51 36.41
CA TYR A 483 11.39 41.41 35.81
C TYR A 483 10.72 42.79 35.62
N PRO A 484 11.44 43.94 35.68
CA PRO A 484 10.81 45.26 35.63
C PRO A 484 9.79 45.42 34.47
N ASN A 485 8.55 45.78 34.81
CA ASN A 485 7.41 45.93 33.89
C ASN A 485 6.94 44.63 33.18
N LEU A 486 7.41 43.46 33.62
CA LEU A 486 7.14 42.17 32.99
C LEU A 486 6.54 41.18 34.00
N THR A 487 5.32 40.75 33.70
CA THR A 487 4.56 39.79 34.49
C THR A 487 4.45 38.46 33.75
N PHE A 488 4.18 37.37 34.49
CA PHE A 488 3.93 36.06 33.87
C PHE A 488 2.75 36.10 32.89
N PHE A 489 1.72 36.89 33.20
CA PHE A 489 0.59 37.10 32.29
C PHE A 489 1.02 37.79 30.98
N LYS A 490 1.80 38.88 31.06
CA LYS A 490 2.29 39.61 29.87
C LYS A 490 3.09 38.69 28.95
N MET A 491 3.96 37.83 29.50
CA MET A 491 4.68 36.83 28.70
C MET A 491 3.74 35.83 28.02
N LEU A 492 2.76 35.32 28.76
CA LEU A 492 1.86 34.28 28.29
C LEU A 492 0.97 34.74 27.12
N VAL A 493 0.60 36.02 27.09
CA VAL A 493 -0.25 36.61 26.03
C VAL A 493 0.54 37.34 24.93
N MET A 494 1.86 37.43 25.07
CA MET A 494 2.77 38.03 24.08
C MET A 494 2.71 37.29 22.74
N GLN A 495 3.04 37.98 21.63
CA GLN A 495 3.23 37.25 20.36
C GLN A 495 4.47 36.35 20.46
N GLN A 496 4.47 35.20 19.77
CA GLN A 496 5.55 34.22 19.88
C GLN A 496 6.90 34.81 19.44
N GLU A 497 6.91 35.65 18.39
CA GLU A 497 8.12 36.33 17.91
C GLU A 497 8.69 37.33 18.94
N GLU A 498 7.82 38.12 19.57
CA GLU A 498 8.18 39.05 20.64
C GLU A 498 8.73 38.31 21.89
N LEU A 499 8.09 37.20 22.26
CA LEU A 499 8.53 36.34 23.37
C LEU A 499 9.93 35.78 23.09
N MET A 500 10.15 35.22 21.89
CA MET A 500 11.45 34.70 21.49
C MET A 500 12.53 35.78 21.51
N TRP A 501 12.22 36.98 21.01
CA TRP A 501 13.16 38.11 21.03
C TRP A 501 13.52 38.53 22.46
N MET A 502 12.52 38.66 23.33
CA MET A 502 12.70 39.02 24.73
C MET A 502 13.56 38.01 25.49
N MET A 503 13.34 36.71 25.26
CA MET A 503 14.05 35.62 25.92
C MET A 503 15.52 35.47 25.48
N ARG A 504 15.98 36.24 24.47
CA ARG A 504 17.41 36.36 24.15
C ARG A 504 18.19 37.14 25.21
N ASN A 505 17.52 38.02 25.96
CA ASN A 505 18.17 38.76 27.03
C ASN A 505 18.42 37.83 28.21
N VAL A 506 19.70 37.54 28.46
CA VAL A 506 20.16 36.63 29.52
C VAL A 506 19.58 37.01 30.88
N LYS A 507 19.52 38.31 31.21
CA LYS A 507 18.97 38.77 32.50
C LYS A 507 17.48 38.50 32.64
N VAL A 508 16.72 38.57 31.54
CA VAL A 508 15.28 38.26 31.54
C VAL A 508 15.07 36.75 31.67
N ARG A 509 15.88 35.95 30.97
CA ARG A 509 15.83 34.49 31.03
C ARG A 509 16.18 33.96 32.43
N GLU A 510 17.29 34.42 33.01
CA GLU A 510 17.70 34.03 34.37
C GLU A 510 16.66 34.46 35.42
N ALA A 511 16.10 35.66 35.28
CA ALA A 511 15.03 36.13 36.16
C ALA A 511 13.75 35.28 36.02
N PHE A 512 13.41 34.84 34.80
CA PHE A 512 12.29 33.94 34.57
C PHE A 512 12.54 32.57 35.20
N GLU A 513 13.69 31.95 34.95
CA GLU A 513 14.04 30.62 35.48
C GLU A 513 14.16 30.59 37.01
N ALA A 514 14.63 31.68 37.63
CA ALA A 514 14.73 31.77 39.09
C ALA A 514 13.36 31.91 39.78
N ASN A 515 12.39 32.54 39.10
CA ASN A 515 11.09 32.89 39.69
C ASN A 515 9.93 31.99 39.24
N PHE A 516 10.00 31.38 38.06
CA PHE A 516 8.94 30.52 37.53
C PHE A 516 9.08 29.08 38.05
N LYS A 517 8.02 28.58 38.68
CA LYS A 517 7.87 27.16 39.02
C LYS A 517 6.56 26.64 38.44
N GLU A 518 6.60 25.53 37.71
CA GLU A 518 5.38 24.93 37.11
C GLU A 518 4.30 24.63 38.17
N GLU A 519 4.74 24.25 39.38
CA GLU A 519 3.90 24.01 40.56
C GLU A 519 3.13 25.25 41.06
N GLN A 520 3.60 26.46 40.73
CA GLN A 520 2.97 27.72 41.12
C GLN A 520 1.71 28.01 40.31
N PHE A 521 1.66 27.54 39.05
CA PHE A 521 0.55 27.74 38.13
C PHE A 521 0.11 26.39 37.54
N PRO A 522 -0.34 25.43 38.37
CA PRO A 522 -0.61 24.08 37.91
C PRO A 522 -1.72 24.02 36.86
N MET A 523 -2.63 25.00 36.82
CA MET A 523 -3.56 25.10 35.71
C MET A 523 -2.77 25.50 34.46
N TYR A 524 -2.03 26.60 34.44
CA TYR A 524 -1.37 27.09 33.21
C TYR A 524 -0.03 26.41 32.85
N ALA A 525 0.48 25.49 33.67
CA ALA A 525 1.80 24.86 33.51
C ALA A 525 2.10 24.41 32.07
N LEU A 526 1.21 23.61 31.47
CA LEU A 526 1.36 23.14 30.07
C LEU A 526 1.48 24.28 29.04
N TYR A 527 0.77 25.40 29.22
CA TYR A 527 0.89 26.55 28.29
C TYR A 527 2.27 27.19 28.38
N PHE A 528 2.84 27.25 29.58
CA PHE A 528 4.22 27.67 29.74
C PHE A 528 5.13 26.62 29.09
N THR A 529 5.02 25.34 29.45
CA THR A 529 5.86 24.27 28.90
C THR A 529 5.90 24.29 27.36
N ASP A 530 4.74 24.41 26.69
CA ASP A 530 4.63 24.48 25.23
C ASP A 530 5.22 25.77 24.66
N ARG A 531 4.86 26.95 25.21
CA ARG A 531 5.41 28.23 24.74
C ARG A 531 6.93 28.29 24.88
N PHE A 532 7.47 27.70 25.94
CA PHE A 532 8.90 27.68 26.22
C PHE A 532 9.64 26.52 25.54
N ALA A 533 8.94 25.52 24.99
CA ALA A 533 9.55 24.48 24.16
C ALA A 533 10.18 25.10 22.90
N ASP A 534 9.45 25.98 22.22
CA ASP A 534 9.95 26.72 21.05
C ASP A 534 11.11 27.64 21.41
N VAL A 535 11.05 28.31 22.57
CA VAL A 535 12.15 29.17 23.06
C VAL A 535 13.41 28.34 23.32
N LYS A 536 13.28 27.16 23.95
CA LYS A 536 14.41 26.24 24.17
C LYS A 536 14.99 25.72 22.85
N GLN A 537 14.14 25.38 21.89
CA GLN A 537 14.57 24.95 20.56
C GLN A 537 15.30 26.07 19.82
N MET A 538 14.79 27.29 19.88
CA MET A 538 15.43 28.48 19.31
C MET A 538 16.80 28.76 19.95
N LEU A 539 16.92 28.65 21.27
CA LEU A 539 18.20 28.85 21.96
C LEU A 539 19.24 27.81 21.50
N LYS A 540 18.84 26.54 21.32
CA LYS A 540 19.73 25.52 20.73
C LYS A 540 20.14 25.85 19.31
N GLU A 541 19.19 26.26 18.46
CA GLU A 541 19.46 26.67 17.07
C GLU A 541 20.39 27.89 17.02
N ARG A 542 20.28 28.80 18.00
CA ARG A 542 21.20 29.92 18.16
C ARG A 542 22.61 29.45 18.56
N ASP A 543 22.74 28.56 19.53
CA ASP A 543 24.03 28.02 19.96
C ASP A 543 24.75 27.32 18.79
N LEU A 544 24.01 26.54 17.98
CA LEU A 544 24.49 25.94 16.73
C LEU A 544 24.94 27.00 15.71
N ALA A 545 24.14 28.05 15.51
CA ALA A 545 24.51 29.15 14.61
C ALA A 545 25.76 29.90 15.11
N GLU A 546 25.94 30.06 16.42
CA GLU A 546 27.14 30.63 17.03
C GLU A 546 28.37 29.76 16.78
N GLU A 547 28.25 28.44 16.92
CA GLU A 547 29.32 27.49 16.65
C GLU A 547 29.77 27.56 15.18
N ILE A 548 28.82 27.56 14.24
CA ILE A 548 29.13 27.70 12.80
C ILE A 548 29.82 29.04 12.55
N LEU A 549 29.24 30.16 12.99
CA LEU A 549 29.79 31.48 12.71
C LEU A 549 31.17 31.65 13.37
N SER A 550 31.37 31.09 14.56
CA SER A 550 32.67 31.07 15.22
C SER A 550 33.66 30.18 14.47
N SER A 551 33.26 29.02 13.95
CA SER A 551 34.13 28.17 13.13
C SER A 551 34.58 28.86 11.84
N VAL A 552 33.67 29.61 11.20
CA VAL A 552 33.92 30.27 9.90
C VAL A 552 34.67 31.59 10.08
N PHE A 553 34.37 32.36 11.12
CA PHE A 553 34.87 33.73 11.29
C PHE A 553 35.80 33.91 12.49
N SER A 554 36.17 32.88 13.25
CA SER A 554 37.05 32.99 14.43
C SER A 554 38.41 33.65 14.15
N THR A 555 38.91 33.58 12.91
CA THR A 555 40.16 34.24 12.50
C THR A 555 39.99 35.73 12.17
N ILE A 556 38.76 36.23 12.06
CA ILE A 556 38.42 37.57 11.57
C ILE A 556 37.60 38.38 12.59
N LEU A 557 36.72 37.74 13.35
CA LEU A 557 35.82 38.38 14.29
C LEU A 557 35.97 37.79 15.70
N PRO A 558 36.09 38.63 16.75
CA PRO A 558 35.99 38.17 18.13
C PRO A 558 34.62 37.54 18.41
N VAL A 559 34.57 36.52 19.26
CA VAL A 559 33.34 35.81 19.69
C VAL A 559 32.27 36.78 20.22
N GLU A 560 32.67 37.84 20.91
CA GLU A 560 31.77 38.90 21.38
C GLU A 560 31.08 39.67 20.24
N THR A 561 31.73 39.78 19.09
CA THR A 561 31.15 40.44 17.90
C THR A 561 30.17 39.52 17.19
N ILE A 562 30.48 38.22 17.10
CA ILE A 562 29.58 37.19 16.56
C ILE A 562 28.29 37.11 17.39
N ASN A 563 28.43 37.14 18.72
CA ASN A 563 27.29 37.19 19.64
C ASN A 563 26.40 38.43 19.43
N LYS A 564 27.03 39.60 19.27
CA LYS A 564 26.29 40.84 18.94
C LYS A 564 25.57 40.73 17.60
N VAL A 565 26.16 40.10 16.58
CA VAL A 565 25.49 39.91 15.28
C VAL A 565 24.26 39.02 15.45
N LEU A 566 24.38 37.88 16.15
CA LEU A 566 23.26 36.98 16.40
C LEU A 566 22.10 37.63 17.17
N ASP A 567 22.39 38.61 18.03
CA ASP A 567 21.35 39.36 18.73
C ASP A 567 20.45 40.19 17.78
N TYR A 568 20.98 40.65 16.64
CA TYR A 568 20.22 41.44 15.64
C TYR A 568 19.60 40.62 14.51
N VAL A 569 19.94 39.34 14.38
CA VAL A 569 19.46 38.47 13.29
C VAL A 569 18.07 37.90 13.62
N SER A 570 17.18 37.83 12.62
CA SER A 570 15.83 37.31 12.81
C SER A 570 15.86 35.82 13.17
N TYR A 571 14.83 35.32 13.87
CA TYR A 571 14.78 33.89 14.20
C TYR A 571 14.75 33.00 12.95
N LYS A 572 14.09 33.43 11.87
CA LYS A 572 14.07 32.69 10.60
C LYS A 572 15.46 32.53 10.01
N ASP A 573 16.28 33.57 10.10
CA ASP A 573 17.66 33.57 9.60
C ASP A 573 18.58 32.75 10.50
N ILE A 574 18.43 32.82 11.84
CA ILE A 574 19.14 31.94 12.78
C ILE A 574 18.83 30.48 12.48
N ARG A 575 17.55 30.14 12.32
CA ARG A 575 17.11 28.78 11.99
C ARG A 575 17.59 28.33 10.62
N PHE A 576 17.72 29.23 9.66
CA PHE A 576 18.33 28.94 8.36
C PHE A 576 19.83 28.65 8.51
N LEU A 577 20.57 29.48 9.27
CA LEU A 577 21.99 29.29 9.55
C LEU A 577 22.24 27.98 10.30
N ALA A 578 21.41 27.65 11.29
CA ALA A 578 21.52 26.42 12.08
C ALA A 578 21.35 25.12 11.28
N LYS A 579 20.77 25.17 10.06
CA LYS A 579 20.68 23.99 9.17
C LYS A 579 22.01 23.62 8.52
N PHE A 580 23.02 24.48 8.63
CA PHE A 580 24.36 24.25 8.09
C PHE A 580 25.36 23.74 9.15
N ALA A 581 24.92 23.58 10.40
CA ALA A 581 25.59 22.76 11.42
C ALA A 581 25.21 21.30 11.18
#